data_AF-A0A415E153-F1
#
_entry.id   AF-A0A415E153-F1
#
_cell.length_a   1.000
_cell.length_b   1.000
_cell.length_c   1.000
_cell.angle_alpha   90.00
_cell.angle_beta   90.00
_cell.angle_gamma   90.00
#
_symmetry.space_group_name_H-M   'P 1'
#
loop_
_entity.id
_entity.type
_entity.pdbx_description
1 polymer ?
#
loop_
_entity_poly.entity_id
_entity_poly.type
_entity_poly.pdbx_seq_one_letter_code
_entity_poly.pdbx_strand_id
1 'polypeptide(L)'
;MIKKTLMKRVSVFAMLCALTITLFAQPAYAAGPTVELIDGGVSKTVSAQRIKACEKMYQMSQMPWKLTATLRYCYGQDNNNQLTESSKVKVNCRWDNKLANEVIPRRGIPYSQVYREEEFPNGVTIKKGTKTLASDPQYVSIYGTDCSSSVGFAWKAATGIYLDRKDTGKMYRTKNMFADGLINADSENDYLMLVGKYGKYYTNRLTAETTKQIVTGLSAAGNYEAGQDIYSKVYAAIKPGDALLFRTTDGGGYGHVRLVIGVNIVYKDAAKTQVDPAKSYVNCIEQAGFSKTQGNWKTSWIPNDEDGGGKYTGKYYFTELTGEKESPTVNDGYKARCYVPFKMKAFND
;
A
#
# COMPACT_ATOMS: atom_id res chain seq x y z
N MET A 1 -28.75 -60.10 14.54
CA MET A 1 -29.33 -58.75 14.35
C MET A 1 -28.44 -57.71 15.03
N ILE A 2 -27.30 -57.35 14.43
CA ILE A 2 -26.35 -56.33 14.94
C ILE A 2 -25.77 -55.63 13.71
N LYS A 3 -26.48 -54.63 13.15
CA LYS A 3 -25.94 -53.82 12.04
C LYS A 3 -26.58 -52.43 11.87
N LYS A 4 -27.49 -52.00 12.76
CA LYS A 4 -28.17 -50.68 12.66
C LYS A 4 -27.64 -49.59 13.59
N THR A 5 -26.79 -49.90 14.56
CA THR A 5 -26.33 -48.92 15.57
C THR A 5 -25.00 -48.24 15.21
N LEU A 6 -24.18 -48.85 14.35
CA LEU A 6 -22.84 -48.33 14.01
C LEU A 6 -22.88 -47.14 13.03
N MET A 7 -23.79 -47.17 12.03
CA MET A 7 -23.92 -46.10 11.02
C MET A 7 -24.38 -44.75 11.58
N LYS A 8 -25.07 -44.71 12.72
CA LYS A 8 -25.48 -43.46 13.37
C LYS A 8 -24.37 -42.81 14.20
N ARG A 9 -23.36 -43.56 14.67
CA ARG A 9 -22.27 -43.01 15.49
C ARG A 9 -21.13 -42.43 14.64
N VAL A 10 -20.84 -43.02 13.48
CA VAL A 10 -19.79 -42.53 12.56
C VAL A 10 -20.18 -41.18 11.94
N SER A 11 -21.46 -41.01 11.59
CA SER A 11 -22.00 -39.75 11.07
C SER A 11 -21.98 -38.62 12.10
N VAL A 12 -22.28 -38.93 13.38
CA VAL A 12 -22.20 -37.95 14.49
C VAL A 12 -20.75 -37.57 14.80
N PHE A 13 -19.81 -38.50 14.79
CA PHE A 13 -18.39 -38.20 14.99
C PHE A 13 -17.77 -37.38 13.84
N ALA A 14 -18.11 -37.70 12.59
CA ALA A 14 -17.64 -36.92 11.43
C ALA A 14 -18.22 -35.50 11.44
N MET A 15 -19.49 -35.34 11.84
CA MET A 15 -20.14 -34.03 11.97
C MET A 15 -19.56 -33.23 13.15
N LEU A 16 -19.22 -33.87 14.27
CA LEU A 16 -18.51 -33.21 15.39
C LEU A 16 -17.10 -32.76 15.00
N CYS A 17 -16.36 -33.55 14.23
CA CYS A 17 -15.04 -33.15 13.71
C CYS A 17 -15.14 -32.00 12.69
N ALA A 18 -16.16 -31.98 11.83
CA ALA A 18 -16.41 -30.85 10.92
C ALA A 18 -16.83 -29.57 11.69
N LEU A 19 -17.58 -29.73 12.79
CA LEU A 19 -17.97 -28.63 13.69
C LEU A 19 -16.78 -28.09 14.50
N THR A 20 -15.84 -28.94 14.95
CA THR A 20 -14.62 -28.45 15.61
C THR A 20 -13.65 -27.79 14.64
N ILE A 21 -13.52 -28.27 13.40
CA ILE A 21 -12.73 -27.58 12.36
C ILE A 21 -13.32 -26.20 12.05
N THR A 22 -14.64 -26.02 12.08
CA THR A 22 -15.29 -24.70 11.89
C THR A 22 -15.27 -23.81 13.13
N LEU A 23 -15.09 -24.37 14.33
CA LEU A 23 -14.90 -23.61 15.58
C LEU A 23 -13.45 -23.13 15.78
N PHE A 24 -12.46 -23.78 15.16
CA PHE A 24 -11.05 -23.39 15.22
C PHE A 24 -10.48 -22.81 13.92
N ALA A 25 -11.15 -23.00 12.79
CA ALA A 25 -10.96 -22.13 11.64
C ALA A 25 -11.63 -20.81 11.96
N GLN A 26 -10.86 -19.83 12.47
CA GLN A 26 -11.24 -18.45 12.26
C GLN A 26 -11.62 -18.34 10.77
N PRO A 27 -12.80 -17.78 10.44
CA PRO A 27 -13.08 -17.48 9.04
C PRO A 27 -11.86 -16.73 8.51
N ALA A 28 -11.34 -17.10 7.35
CA ALA A 28 -10.17 -16.45 6.74
C ALA A 28 -10.36 -14.91 6.54
N TYR A 29 -11.54 -14.39 6.87
CA TYR A 29 -11.90 -12.98 6.97
C TYR A 29 -11.60 -12.31 8.33
N ALA A 30 -11.23 -13.05 9.39
CA ALA A 30 -10.99 -12.54 10.74
C ALA A 30 -9.52 -12.50 11.16
N ALA A 31 -8.63 -13.16 10.41
CA ALA A 31 -7.20 -12.91 10.55
C ALA A 31 -6.93 -11.53 9.93
N GLY A 32 -6.50 -10.56 10.74
CA GLY A 32 -5.97 -9.29 10.24
C GLY A 32 -4.78 -9.51 9.28
N PRO A 33 -4.14 -8.45 8.77
CA PRO A 33 -2.99 -8.64 7.89
C PRO A 33 -1.94 -9.46 8.65
N THR A 34 -1.42 -10.54 8.06
CA THR A 34 -0.25 -11.23 8.64
C THR A 34 0.94 -10.28 8.56
N VAL A 35 1.21 -9.57 9.66
CA VAL A 35 2.37 -8.68 9.78
C VAL A 35 3.59 -9.55 10.08
N GLU A 36 4.36 -9.85 9.04
CA GLU A 36 5.46 -10.80 9.14
C GLU A 36 6.78 -10.20 8.67
N LEU A 37 7.84 -10.46 9.46
CA LEU A 37 9.22 -10.23 9.07
C LEU A 37 9.97 -11.57 9.15
N ILE A 38 10.24 -12.17 8.00
CA ILE A 38 11.06 -13.38 7.89
C ILE A 38 12.47 -12.98 7.45
N ASP A 39 13.47 -13.31 8.26
CA ASP A 39 14.87 -13.03 7.98
C ASP A 39 15.67 -14.34 7.96
N GLY A 40 16.02 -14.79 6.74
CA GLY A 40 16.74 -16.04 6.52
C GLY A 40 16.05 -17.23 7.17
N GLY A 41 14.73 -17.34 6.95
CA GLY A 41 13.87 -18.41 7.48
C GLY A 41 13.44 -18.26 8.94
N VAL A 42 13.83 -17.19 9.63
CA VAL A 42 13.47 -16.95 11.04
C VAL A 42 12.44 -15.83 11.12
N SER A 43 11.29 -16.10 11.73
CA SER A 43 10.29 -15.08 12.02
C SER A 43 10.79 -14.15 13.12
N LYS A 44 10.65 -12.83 12.90
CA LYS A 44 11.04 -11.77 13.83
C LYS A 44 9.84 -10.92 14.19
N THR A 45 9.77 -10.50 15.44
CA THR A 45 8.75 -9.55 15.92
C THR A 45 9.13 -8.12 15.51
N VAL A 46 8.11 -7.31 15.20
CA VAL A 46 8.24 -5.86 15.02
C VAL A 46 7.52 -5.12 16.16
N SER A 47 7.82 -3.83 16.34
CA SER A 47 7.19 -3.04 17.40
C SER A 47 5.67 -2.97 17.23
N ALA A 48 4.95 -2.80 18.36
CA ALA A 48 3.49 -2.67 18.36
C ALA A 48 2.99 -1.50 17.49
N GLN A 49 3.77 -0.42 17.40
CA GLN A 49 3.44 0.72 16.54
C GLN A 49 3.42 0.32 15.06
N ARG A 50 4.41 -0.48 14.60
CA ARG A 50 4.47 -0.98 13.23
C ARG A 50 3.27 -1.88 12.92
N ILE A 51 2.93 -2.79 13.83
CA ILE A 51 1.76 -3.66 13.71
C ILE A 51 0.49 -2.81 13.56
N LYS A 52 0.30 -1.82 14.43
CA LYS A 52 -0.86 -0.93 14.42
C LYS A 52 -0.97 -0.12 13.12
N ALA A 53 0.15 0.31 12.53
CA ALA A 53 0.15 0.96 11.22
C ALA A 53 -0.35 0.01 10.12
N CYS A 54 0.20 -1.21 10.07
CA CYS A 54 -0.22 -2.23 9.11
C CYS A 54 -1.71 -2.58 9.25
N GLU A 55 -2.18 -2.79 10.47
CA GLU A 55 -3.59 -3.07 10.77
C GLU A 55 -4.50 -1.93 10.31
N LYS A 56 -4.12 -0.67 10.58
CA LYS A 56 -4.92 0.48 10.14
C LYS A 56 -5.00 0.56 8.61
N MET A 57 -3.89 0.34 7.91
CA MET A 57 -3.86 0.32 6.44
C MET A 57 -4.75 -0.80 5.87
N TYR A 58 -4.72 -1.98 6.49
CA TYR A 58 -5.58 -3.10 6.11
C TYR A 58 -7.06 -2.81 6.38
N GLN A 59 -7.41 -2.25 7.54
CA GLN A 59 -8.79 -1.84 7.84
C GLN A 59 -9.32 -0.86 6.79
N MET A 60 -8.50 0.13 6.40
CA MET A 60 -8.85 1.08 5.36
C MET A 60 -9.03 0.44 3.99
N SER A 61 -8.30 -0.63 3.65
CA SER A 61 -8.43 -1.35 2.38
C SER A 61 -9.60 -2.33 2.33
N GLN A 62 -10.08 -2.79 3.48
CA GLN A 62 -11.16 -3.78 3.58
C GLN A 62 -12.55 -3.19 3.88
N MET A 63 -12.65 -1.88 4.13
CA MET A 63 -13.91 -1.23 4.54
C MET A 63 -15.01 -1.47 3.49
N PRO A 64 -16.09 -2.21 3.81
CA PRO A 64 -17.09 -2.59 2.82
C PRO A 64 -17.97 -1.41 2.43
N TRP A 65 -18.44 -1.33 1.18
CA TRP A 65 -19.43 -0.37 0.71
C TRP A 65 -20.16 -0.78 -0.58
N LYS A 66 -21.23 -0.05 -0.90
CA LYS A 66 -22.10 -0.30 -2.08
C LYS A 66 -22.54 1.02 -2.71
N LEU A 67 -22.82 0.98 -4.00
CA LEU A 67 -23.36 2.10 -4.76
C LEU A 67 -24.87 1.91 -4.98
N THR A 68 -25.64 2.97 -4.76
CA THR A 68 -27.06 3.02 -5.13
C THR A 68 -27.27 3.36 -6.61
N ALA A 69 -26.30 4.05 -7.22
CA ALA A 69 -26.27 4.39 -8.65
C ALA A 69 -24.81 4.48 -9.14
N THR A 70 -24.60 4.43 -10.46
CA THR A 70 -23.27 4.56 -11.06
C THR A 70 -22.61 5.88 -10.62
N LEU A 71 -21.44 5.76 -10.01
CA LEU A 71 -20.64 6.89 -9.56
C LEU A 71 -19.79 7.40 -10.72
N ARG A 72 -19.90 8.70 -11.00
CA ARG A 72 -19.04 9.43 -11.95
C ARG A 72 -18.30 10.49 -11.17
N TYR A 73 -16.99 10.35 -11.05
CA TYR A 73 -16.20 11.26 -10.25
C TYR A 73 -14.83 11.59 -10.85
N CYS A 74 -14.26 12.70 -10.43
CA CYS A 74 -12.88 13.10 -10.74
C CYS A 74 -12.02 12.93 -9.49
N TYR A 75 -10.89 12.23 -9.60
CA TYR A 75 -9.96 12.07 -8.46
C TYR A 75 -8.97 13.22 -8.30
N GLY A 76 -8.81 14.08 -9.30
CA GLY A 76 -7.77 15.11 -9.36
C GLY A 76 -8.31 16.49 -9.67
N GLN A 77 -7.48 17.50 -9.39
CA GLN A 77 -7.73 18.90 -9.72
C GLN A 77 -6.46 19.58 -10.24
N ASP A 78 -6.64 20.67 -10.99
CA ASP A 78 -5.55 21.51 -11.49
C ASP A 78 -5.10 22.56 -10.45
N ASN A 79 -4.16 23.42 -10.86
CA ASN A 79 -3.63 24.50 -10.02
C ASN A 79 -4.67 25.61 -9.72
N ASN A 80 -5.75 25.68 -10.48
CA ASN A 80 -6.86 26.63 -10.29
C ASN A 80 -8.00 26.02 -9.45
N ASN A 81 -7.74 24.88 -8.79
CA ASN A 81 -8.71 24.12 -8.01
C ASN A 81 -9.93 23.64 -8.81
N GLN A 82 -9.80 23.46 -10.13
CA GLN A 82 -10.84 22.89 -10.99
C GLN A 82 -10.62 21.38 -11.17
N LEU A 83 -11.70 20.60 -11.25
CA LEU A 83 -11.58 19.16 -11.52
C LEU A 83 -10.98 18.95 -12.92
N THR A 84 -10.10 17.96 -13.06
CA THR A 84 -9.46 17.68 -14.36
C THR A 84 -10.21 16.60 -15.13
N GLU A 85 -10.38 16.82 -16.42
CA GLU A 85 -10.89 15.83 -17.39
C GLU A 85 -10.11 14.51 -17.36
N SER A 86 -8.78 14.63 -17.28
CA SER A 86 -7.89 13.46 -17.21
C SER A 86 -8.11 12.60 -15.96
N SER A 87 -8.80 13.11 -14.93
CA SER A 87 -9.06 12.37 -13.70
C SER A 87 -10.46 11.74 -13.62
N LYS A 88 -11.25 11.80 -14.71
CA LYS A 88 -12.56 11.15 -14.79
C LYS A 88 -12.46 9.64 -14.52
N VAL A 89 -13.38 9.16 -13.69
CA VAL A 89 -13.58 7.76 -13.34
C VAL A 89 -15.07 7.47 -13.31
N LYS A 90 -15.47 6.34 -13.90
CA LYS A 90 -16.84 5.82 -13.86
C LYS A 90 -16.84 4.47 -13.17
N VAL A 91 -17.59 4.35 -12.08
CA VAL A 91 -17.73 3.11 -11.29
C VAL A 91 -19.19 2.67 -11.34
N ASN A 92 -19.46 1.51 -11.92
CA ASN A 92 -20.80 0.99 -12.14
C ASN A 92 -21.42 0.49 -10.83
N CYS A 93 -22.69 0.75 -10.60
CA CYS A 93 -23.38 0.16 -9.44
C CYS A 93 -23.68 -1.34 -9.61
N ARG A 94 -23.83 -1.81 -10.84
CA ARG A 94 -24.22 -3.18 -11.22
C ARG A 94 -23.31 -3.69 -12.34
N TRP A 95 -23.24 -5.01 -12.52
CA TRP A 95 -22.49 -5.64 -13.60
C TRP A 95 -23.14 -5.38 -14.97
N ASP A 96 -22.32 -5.02 -15.97
CA ASP A 96 -22.79 -4.74 -17.33
C ASP A 96 -23.19 -6.06 -18.06
N ASN A 97 -24.50 -6.35 -18.07
CA ASN A 97 -25.21 -7.28 -18.96
C ASN A 97 -24.78 -8.76 -19.02
N LYS A 98 -24.15 -9.30 -17.98
CA LYS A 98 -24.16 -10.75 -17.73
C LYS A 98 -24.41 -10.98 -16.24
N LEU A 99 -25.61 -11.47 -15.93
CA LEU A 99 -26.14 -11.88 -14.61
C LEU A 99 -26.71 -10.73 -13.74
N ALA A 100 -28.01 -10.48 -13.97
CA ALA A 100 -29.01 -10.24 -12.93
C ALA A 100 -28.89 -9.01 -12.01
N ASN A 101 -28.69 -7.79 -12.51
CA ASN A 101 -28.86 -6.56 -11.70
C ASN A 101 -28.12 -6.57 -10.34
N GLU A 102 -27.09 -7.38 -10.12
CA GLU A 102 -26.52 -7.50 -8.78
C GLU A 102 -25.72 -6.25 -8.43
N VAL A 103 -25.98 -5.68 -7.26
CA VAL A 103 -25.21 -4.54 -6.75
C VAL A 103 -23.80 -5.03 -6.46
N ILE A 104 -22.80 -4.43 -7.12
CA ILE A 104 -21.39 -4.80 -6.95
C ILE A 104 -20.97 -4.43 -5.51
N PRO A 105 -20.64 -5.40 -4.64
CA PRO A 105 -20.07 -5.11 -3.33
C PRO A 105 -18.64 -4.60 -3.52
N ARG A 106 -18.27 -3.60 -2.72
CA ARG A 106 -16.97 -2.95 -2.79
C ARG A 106 -16.28 -2.94 -1.45
N ARG A 107 -14.98 -2.73 -1.50
CA ARG A 107 -14.13 -2.57 -0.32
C ARG A 107 -13.15 -1.43 -0.50
N GLY A 108 -12.72 -0.90 0.64
CA GLY A 108 -11.67 0.09 0.77
C GLY A 108 -12.13 1.52 0.53
N ILE A 109 -11.45 2.48 1.14
CA ILE A 109 -11.80 3.90 1.01
C ILE A 109 -11.56 4.39 -0.44
N PRO A 110 -12.50 5.11 -1.08
CA PRO A 110 -12.31 5.63 -2.43
C PRO A 110 -11.09 6.54 -2.57
N TYR A 111 -10.43 6.49 -3.73
CA TYR A 111 -9.30 7.37 -4.03
C TYR A 111 -9.76 8.78 -4.42
N SER A 112 -9.24 9.81 -3.75
CA SER A 112 -9.49 11.23 -4.06
C SER A 112 -8.32 12.10 -3.61
N GLN A 113 -7.87 13.01 -4.49
CA GLN A 113 -6.89 14.05 -4.16
C GLN A 113 -7.54 15.40 -3.80
N VAL A 114 -8.87 15.51 -3.96
CA VAL A 114 -9.64 16.77 -3.87
C VAL A 114 -10.21 16.97 -2.47
N TYR A 115 -11.18 16.14 -2.05
CA TYR A 115 -11.75 16.16 -0.70
C TYR A 115 -11.19 15.00 0.11
N ARG A 116 -9.89 15.04 0.40
CA ARG A 116 -9.33 14.01 1.26
C ARG A 116 -9.81 14.22 2.69
N GLU A 117 -10.21 13.15 3.36
CA GLU A 117 -10.66 13.23 4.75
C GLU A 117 -9.48 13.09 5.69
N GLU A 118 -9.42 13.89 6.76
CA GLU A 118 -8.36 13.78 7.78
C GLU A 118 -8.49 12.53 8.64
N GLU A 119 -9.72 12.05 8.80
CA GLU A 119 -10.06 10.78 9.41
C GLU A 119 -11.27 10.20 8.67
N PHE A 120 -11.10 9.02 8.07
CA PHE A 120 -12.23 8.34 7.45
C PHE A 120 -13.04 7.67 8.56
N PRO A 121 -14.29 8.10 8.81
CA PRO A 121 -15.09 7.54 9.90
C PRO A 121 -15.37 6.06 9.63
N ASN A 122 -15.60 5.30 10.70
CA ASN A 122 -16.15 3.95 10.59
C ASN A 122 -17.55 4.06 9.96
N GLY A 123 -17.63 3.95 8.63
CA GLY A 123 -18.85 4.26 7.90
C GLY A 123 -18.68 4.08 6.40
N VAL A 124 -19.77 3.63 5.77
CA VAL A 124 -19.77 2.92 4.48
C VAL A 124 -20.27 3.81 3.33
N THR A 125 -20.75 5.01 3.64
CA THR A 125 -21.46 5.87 2.70
C THR A 125 -20.49 6.78 1.96
N ILE A 126 -20.41 6.63 0.64
CA ILE A 126 -19.70 7.57 -0.21
C ILE A 126 -20.40 8.92 -0.17
N LYS A 127 -19.63 9.94 0.22
CA LYS A 127 -20.07 11.33 0.18
C LYS A 127 -19.54 12.00 -1.09
N LYS A 128 -20.42 12.70 -1.80
CA LYS A 128 -20.03 13.59 -2.89
C LYS A 128 -19.42 14.86 -2.31
N GLY A 129 -18.36 15.36 -2.94
CA GLY A 129 -17.82 16.69 -2.67
C GLY A 129 -18.68 17.78 -3.30
N THR A 130 -18.28 19.04 -3.11
CA THR A 130 -19.05 20.21 -3.61
C THR A 130 -18.66 20.67 -5.01
N LYS A 131 -17.57 20.14 -5.58
CA LYS A 131 -17.12 20.46 -6.95
C LYS A 131 -17.72 19.53 -7.99
N THR A 132 -18.09 20.10 -9.12
CA THR A 132 -18.45 19.43 -10.38
C THR A 132 -17.48 19.83 -11.48
N LEU A 133 -17.28 18.97 -12.47
CA LEU A 133 -16.49 19.30 -13.64
C LEU A 133 -17.29 20.24 -14.57
N ALA A 134 -16.70 21.37 -14.96
CA ALA A 134 -17.41 22.42 -15.69
C ALA A 134 -17.97 21.97 -17.05
N SER A 135 -17.21 21.16 -17.78
CA SER A 135 -17.57 20.60 -19.10
C SER A 135 -18.56 19.43 -19.03
N ASP A 136 -18.68 18.76 -17.88
CA ASP A 136 -19.58 17.62 -17.69
C ASP A 136 -19.99 17.52 -16.21
N PRO A 137 -21.05 18.25 -15.80
CA PRO A 137 -21.47 18.34 -14.40
C PRO A 137 -21.92 17.01 -13.77
N GLN A 138 -22.05 15.94 -14.54
CA GLN A 138 -22.30 14.60 -14.00
C GLN A 138 -21.09 14.05 -13.23
N TYR A 139 -19.88 14.51 -13.58
CA TYR A 139 -18.66 14.15 -12.86
C TYR A 139 -18.46 15.09 -11.67
N VAL A 140 -18.51 14.50 -10.49
CA VAL A 140 -18.36 15.22 -9.23
C VAL A 140 -17.02 14.89 -8.58
N SER A 141 -16.66 15.65 -7.57
CA SER A 141 -15.64 15.23 -6.61
C SER A 141 -16.24 14.27 -5.58
N ILE A 142 -15.40 13.49 -4.89
CA ILE A 142 -15.80 12.65 -3.76
C ILE A 142 -14.85 12.84 -2.58
N TYR A 143 -15.37 12.52 -1.39
CA TYR A 143 -14.54 12.33 -0.21
C TYR A 143 -13.81 10.98 -0.27
N GLY A 144 -12.53 10.97 0.12
CA GLY A 144 -11.68 9.79 -0.01
C GLY A 144 -10.29 9.99 0.58
N THR A 145 -9.34 9.16 0.17
CA THR A 145 -7.92 9.31 0.52
C THR A 145 -7.05 9.24 -0.72
N ASP A 146 -5.80 9.72 -0.67
CA ASP A 146 -4.79 9.38 -1.67
C ASP A 146 -3.72 8.47 -1.06
N CYS A 147 -2.80 7.97 -1.89
CA CYS A 147 -1.75 7.05 -1.43
C CYS A 147 -0.95 7.61 -0.23
N SER A 148 -0.54 8.89 -0.28
CA SER A 148 0.18 9.56 0.82
C SER A 148 -0.65 9.75 2.08
N SER A 149 -1.91 10.16 1.95
CA SER A 149 -2.80 10.35 3.10
C SER A 149 -3.09 9.01 3.76
N SER A 150 -3.26 7.93 2.98
CA SER A 150 -3.49 6.58 3.50
C SER A 150 -2.31 6.09 4.36
N VAL A 151 -1.07 6.27 3.90
CA VAL A 151 0.12 5.96 4.71
C VAL A 151 0.23 6.88 5.94
N GLY A 152 -0.04 8.18 5.77
CA GLY A 152 -0.07 9.14 6.86
C GLY A 152 -1.07 8.76 7.96
N PHE A 153 -2.26 8.28 7.61
CA PHE A 153 -3.27 7.83 8.58
C PHE A 153 -2.89 6.54 9.29
N ALA A 154 -2.26 5.60 8.58
CA ALA A 154 -1.70 4.41 9.20
C ALA A 154 -0.66 4.77 10.27
N TRP A 155 0.27 5.68 9.93
CA TRP A 155 1.29 6.16 10.87
C TRP A 155 0.73 7.01 12.02
N LYS A 156 -0.26 7.86 11.77
CA LYS A 156 -0.98 8.62 12.82
C LYS A 156 -1.64 7.66 13.80
N ALA A 157 -2.35 6.64 13.30
CA ALA A 157 -2.98 5.65 14.17
C ALA A 157 -1.94 4.92 15.03
N ALA A 158 -0.76 4.62 14.48
CA ALA A 158 0.32 3.95 15.18
C ALA A 158 1.02 4.81 16.24
N THR A 159 1.25 6.09 15.95
CA THR A 159 2.18 6.94 16.72
C THR A 159 1.51 8.11 17.43
N GLY A 160 0.28 8.46 17.06
CA GLY A 160 -0.37 9.72 17.47
C GLY A 160 0.12 10.95 16.70
N ILE A 161 1.18 10.82 15.88
CA ILE A 161 1.79 11.93 15.16
C ILE A 161 1.14 12.08 13.80
N TYR A 162 0.68 13.29 13.50
CA TYR A 162 0.16 13.63 12.19
C TYR A 162 1.26 14.21 11.31
N LEU A 163 1.42 13.67 10.11
CA LEU A 163 2.27 14.28 9.09
C LEU A 163 1.55 15.52 8.55
N ASP A 164 1.82 16.68 9.12
CA ASP A 164 1.38 17.97 8.60
C ASP A 164 2.52 18.77 7.99
N ARG A 165 2.15 19.63 7.05
CA ARG A 165 2.94 20.82 6.73
C ARG A 165 2.30 21.99 7.47
N LYS A 166 2.72 22.23 8.71
CA LYS A 166 2.19 23.29 9.61
C LYS A 166 1.97 24.63 8.89
N ASP A 167 2.90 25.03 8.03
CA ASP A 167 2.85 26.35 7.36
C ASP A 167 1.75 26.49 6.29
N THR A 168 1.10 25.40 5.87
CA THR A 168 0.18 25.43 4.73
C THR A 168 -1.24 24.98 5.05
N GLY A 169 -1.46 24.26 6.16
CA GLY A 169 -2.73 23.59 6.44
C GLY A 169 -3.16 22.58 5.37
N LYS A 170 -2.26 22.23 4.43
CA LYS A 170 -2.52 21.29 3.35
C LYS A 170 -2.05 19.90 3.74
N MET A 171 -2.87 18.90 3.41
CA MET A 171 -2.49 17.50 3.58
C MET A 171 -1.20 17.14 2.84
N TYR A 172 -0.42 16.29 3.52
CA TYR A 172 0.91 15.86 3.13
C TYR A 172 0.88 15.00 1.85
N ARG A 173 1.61 15.42 0.81
CA ARG A 173 1.67 14.74 -0.50
C ARG A 173 2.96 13.95 -0.63
N THR A 174 2.99 12.98 -1.55
CA THR A 174 4.19 12.19 -1.89
C THR A 174 5.46 13.01 -2.13
N LYS A 175 5.35 14.19 -2.77
CA LYS A 175 6.49 15.09 -3.00
C LYS A 175 7.09 15.63 -1.69
N ASN A 176 6.23 15.90 -0.69
CA ASN A 176 6.64 16.38 0.61
C ASN A 176 7.22 15.21 1.43
N MET A 177 6.60 14.03 1.38
CA MET A 177 7.15 12.80 1.98
C MET A 177 8.58 12.53 1.49
N PHE A 178 8.83 12.71 0.19
CA PHE A 178 10.16 12.57 -0.38
C PHE A 178 11.13 13.61 0.18
N ALA A 179 10.78 14.90 0.08
CA ALA A 179 11.66 15.98 0.50
C ALA A 179 12.04 15.88 1.97
N ASP A 180 11.05 15.69 2.85
CA ASP A 180 11.28 15.66 4.29
C ASP A 180 12.01 14.39 4.69
N GLY A 181 11.70 13.25 4.07
CA GLY A 181 12.40 12.00 4.37
C GLY A 181 13.89 12.00 3.98
N LEU A 182 14.32 12.86 3.05
CA LEU A 182 15.74 12.98 2.69
C LEU A 182 16.52 13.79 3.73
N ILE A 183 15.86 14.79 4.30
CA ILE A 183 16.41 15.63 5.35
C ILE A 183 16.49 14.77 6.62
N ASN A 184 17.63 14.81 7.29
CA ASN A 184 17.79 14.21 8.61
C ASN A 184 18.31 15.32 9.52
N ALA A 185 17.43 16.23 9.87
CA ALA A 185 17.72 17.34 10.76
C ALA A 185 16.93 17.11 12.03
N ASP A 186 17.56 17.23 13.19
CA ASP A 186 16.86 17.19 14.48
C ASP A 186 16.11 18.51 14.71
N SER A 187 15.08 18.73 13.89
CA SER A 187 14.15 19.84 14.00
C SER A 187 12.79 19.29 14.46
N GLU A 188 12.00 20.13 15.12
CA GLU A 188 10.71 19.77 15.71
C GLU A 188 9.67 19.25 14.70
N ASN A 189 9.93 19.35 13.39
CA ASN A 189 9.03 18.92 12.32
C ASN A 189 9.63 17.81 11.43
N ASP A 190 10.75 17.18 11.84
CA ASP A 190 11.33 16.06 11.11
C ASP A 190 10.72 14.73 11.60
N TYR A 191 9.72 14.26 10.87
CA TYR A 191 8.97 13.05 11.22
C TYR A 191 9.49 11.79 10.53
N LEU A 192 10.26 11.94 9.45
CA LEU A 192 10.59 10.86 8.54
C LEU A 192 12.09 10.60 8.53
N MET A 193 12.46 9.37 8.25
CA MET A 193 13.86 9.03 7.98
C MET A 193 13.97 7.91 6.98
N LEU A 194 15.13 7.85 6.33
CA LEU A 194 15.49 6.78 5.42
C LEU A 194 15.69 5.48 6.18
N VAL A 195 15.32 4.39 5.54
CA VAL A 195 15.54 3.04 6.06
C VAL A 195 16.90 2.51 5.60
N GLY A 196 17.64 1.89 6.53
CA GLY A 196 18.93 1.27 6.24
C GLY A 196 20.10 2.24 6.17
N LYS A 197 21.21 1.79 5.59
CA LYS A 197 22.48 2.54 5.50
C LYS A 197 22.70 2.99 4.07
N TYR A 198 22.92 4.30 3.86
CA TYR A 198 23.08 4.89 2.52
C TYR A 198 24.53 4.94 2.04
N GLY A 199 25.47 4.40 2.81
CA GLY A 199 26.89 4.37 2.46
C GLY A 199 27.46 5.76 2.22
N LYS A 200 28.41 5.85 1.28
CA LYS A 200 29.03 7.13 0.87
C LYS A 200 28.05 8.08 0.17
N TYR A 201 26.93 7.57 -0.33
CA TYR A 201 25.88 8.36 -0.98
C TYR A 201 25.02 9.15 0.01
N TYR A 202 25.19 8.96 1.33
CA TYR A 202 24.37 9.65 2.34
C TYR A 202 24.27 11.15 2.07
N THR A 203 25.36 11.90 1.97
CA THR A 203 25.27 13.37 1.76
C THR A 203 24.62 13.75 0.42
N ASN A 204 24.93 13.02 -0.66
CA ASN A 204 24.46 13.34 -2.01
C ASN A 204 22.97 13.11 -2.20
N ARG A 205 22.31 12.34 -1.34
CA ARG A 205 20.86 12.12 -1.40
C ARG A 205 20.05 13.43 -1.31
N LEU A 206 20.59 14.45 -0.65
CA LEU A 206 19.89 15.71 -0.38
C LEU A 206 19.63 16.53 -1.65
N THR A 207 20.37 16.26 -2.73
CA THR A 207 20.20 16.92 -4.03
C THR A 207 19.38 16.08 -5.01
N ALA A 208 18.91 14.90 -4.61
CA ALA A 208 18.09 14.06 -5.47
C ALA A 208 16.68 14.63 -5.63
N GLU A 209 16.16 14.58 -6.85
CA GLU A 209 14.80 15.01 -7.19
C GLU A 209 13.86 13.82 -7.43
N THR A 210 14.44 12.64 -7.69
CA THR A 210 13.73 11.40 -8.02
C THR A 210 14.24 10.23 -7.20
N THR A 211 13.41 9.20 -7.03
CA THR A 211 13.84 7.95 -6.38
C THR A 211 14.83 7.17 -7.22
N LYS A 212 14.81 7.34 -8.56
CA LYS A 212 15.80 6.75 -9.47
C LYS A 212 17.21 7.25 -9.20
N GLN A 213 17.40 8.57 -9.06
CA GLN A 213 18.72 9.14 -8.75
C GLN A 213 19.29 8.58 -7.44
N ILE A 214 18.45 8.42 -6.41
CA ILE A 214 18.86 7.83 -5.13
C ILE A 214 19.30 6.38 -5.33
N VAL A 215 18.46 5.55 -5.96
CA VAL A 215 18.78 4.13 -6.16
C VAL A 215 20.03 3.97 -7.02
N THR A 216 20.21 4.77 -8.07
CA THR A 216 21.44 4.77 -8.87
C THR A 216 22.67 5.12 -8.03
N GLY A 217 22.58 6.13 -7.18
CA GLY A 217 23.66 6.50 -6.26
C GLY A 217 23.97 5.41 -5.23
N LEU A 218 22.94 4.77 -4.69
CA LEU A 218 23.08 3.66 -3.75
C LEU A 218 23.70 2.41 -4.39
N SER A 219 23.36 2.14 -5.65
CA SER A 219 23.88 1.00 -6.42
C SER A 219 25.26 1.25 -7.04
N ALA A 220 25.82 2.45 -6.92
CA ALA A 220 27.10 2.78 -7.55
C ALA A 220 28.26 1.98 -6.95
N ALA A 221 29.20 1.58 -7.81
CA ALA A 221 30.42 0.90 -7.39
C ALA A 221 31.19 1.73 -6.35
N GLY A 222 31.61 1.10 -5.26
CA GLY A 222 32.35 1.75 -4.19
C GLY A 222 31.51 2.58 -3.20
N ASN A 223 30.18 2.62 -3.36
CA ASN A 223 29.29 3.25 -2.38
C ASN A 223 29.31 2.53 -1.02
N TYR A 224 29.39 1.19 -1.05
CA TYR A 224 29.53 0.32 0.12
C TYR A 224 30.89 -0.38 0.15
N GLU A 225 31.20 -1.02 1.28
CA GLU A 225 32.38 -1.87 1.43
C GLU A 225 32.27 -3.13 0.56
N ALA A 226 33.40 -3.81 0.35
CA ALA A 226 33.43 -5.04 -0.43
C ALA A 226 32.45 -6.09 0.14
N GLY A 227 31.67 -6.71 -0.76
CA GLY A 227 30.64 -7.69 -0.39
C GLY A 227 29.32 -7.09 0.11
N GLN A 228 29.17 -5.75 0.12
CA GLN A 228 27.95 -5.06 0.53
C GLN A 228 27.32 -4.33 -0.66
N ASP A 229 25.99 -4.18 -0.60
CA ASP A 229 25.20 -3.58 -1.68
C ASP A 229 23.92 -2.94 -1.13
N ILE A 230 23.15 -2.31 -2.02
CA ILE A 230 21.84 -1.72 -1.66
C ILE A 230 20.88 -2.77 -1.08
N TYR A 231 20.93 -4.01 -1.57
CA TYR A 231 20.06 -5.08 -1.12
C TYR A 231 20.27 -5.42 0.35
N SER A 232 21.52 -5.59 0.75
CA SER A 232 21.94 -5.93 2.11
C SER A 232 21.90 -4.74 3.08
N LYS A 233 22.03 -3.50 2.60
CA LYS A 233 22.14 -2.31 3.47
C LYS A 233 20.89 -1.47 3.57
N VAL A 234 20.05 -1.48 2.54
CA VAL A 234 18.84 -0.65 2.47
C VAL A 234 17.60 -1.55 2.48
N TYR A 235 17.48 -2.48 1.54
CA TYR A 235 16.24 -3.26 1.40
C TYR A 235 16.08 -4.35 2.46
N ALA A 236 17.16 -4.99 2.90
CA ALA A 236 17.14 -5.92 4.03
C ALA A 236 16.86 -5.22 5.38
N ALA A 237 16.96 -3.89 5.44
CA ALA A 237 16.60 -3.13 6.63
C ALA A 237 15.11 -2.74 6.68
N ILE A 238 14.36 -3.00 5.60
CA ILE A 238 12.92 -2.75 5.55
C ILE A 238 12.21 -3.63 6.58
N LYS A 239 11.28 -3.02 7.31
CA LYS A 239 10.38 -3.69 8.24
C LYS A 239 8.93 -3.38 7.85
N PRO A 240 7.97 -4.26 8.21
CA PRO A 240 6.56 -3.88 8.21
C PRO A 240 6.32 -2.52 8.91
N GLY A 241 5.40 -1.74 8.37
CA GLY A 241 5.13 -0.35 8.77
C GLY A 241 6.01 0.69 8.08
N ASP A 242 7.09 0.32 7.38
CA ASP A 242 7.82 1.24 6.51
C ASP A 242 7.00 1.58 5.26
N ALA A 243 7.33 2.70 4.62
CA ALA A 243 6.73 3.10 3.35
C ALA A 243 7.72 2.95 2.20
N LEU A 244 7.23 2.46 1.05
CA LEU A 244 7.97 2.48 -0.20
C LEU A 244 7.50 3.65 -1.06
N LEU A 245 8.42 4.57 -1.34
CA LEU A 245 8.15 5.74 -2.15
C LEU A 245 8.68 5.56 -3.56
N PHE A 246 7.89 6.01 -4.55
CA PHE A 246 8.32 6.24 -5.92
C PHE A 246 8.08 7.70 -6.28
N ARG A 247 9.05 8.31 -6.94
CA ARG A 247 8.97 9.68 -7.44
C ARG A 247 9.73 9.83 -8.75
N THR A 248 9.07 10.43 -9.74
CA THR A 248 9.68 10.91 -10.99
C THR A 248 9.43 12.41 -11.14
N THR A 249 10.17 13.07 -12.03
CA THR A 249 9.90 14.43 -12.52
C THR A 249 9.06 14.44 -13.80
N ASP A 250 8.92 13.29 -14.47
CA ASP A 250 8.12 13.15 -15.69
C ASP A 250 6.64 13.46 -15.45
N GLY A 251 6.01 14.15 -16.40
CA GLY A 251 4.56 14.40 -16.40
C GLY A 251 4.03 15.28 -15.26
N GLY A 252 4.88 16.11 -14.64
CA GLY A 252 4.46 17.02 -13.56
C GLY A 252 4.83 16.55 -12.15
N GLY A 253 5.76 15.61 -12.02
CA GLY A 253 6.27 15.18 -10.72
C GLY A 253 5.43 14.08 -10.07
N TYR A 254 4.96 13.10 -10.86
CA TYR A 254 4.18 11.98 -10.34
C TYR A 254 4.96 11.18 -9.28
N GLY A 255 4.23 10.71 -8.28
CA GLY A 255 4.77 9.84 -7.27
C GLY A 255 3.70 8.95 -6.69
N HIS A 256 4.14 7.91 -6.00
CA HIS A 256 3.28 6.95 -5.35
C HIS A 256 3.92 6.49 -4.05
N VAL A 257 3.10 6.14 -3.07
CA VAL A 257 3.58 5.57 -1.80
C VAL A 257 2.74 4.37 -1.39
N ARG A 258 3.40 3.40 -0.78
CA ARG A 258 2.83 2.13 -0.35
C ARG A 258 3.26 1.86 1.07
N LEU A 259 2.43 1.18 1.86
CA LEU A 259 2.83 0.70 3.18
C LEU A 259 3.28 -0.76 3.08
N VAL A 260 4.47 -1.06 3.58
CA VAL A 260 4.97 -2.43 3.71
C VAL A 260 4.25 -3.10 4.87
N ILE A 261 3.65 -4.26 4.62
CA ILE A 261 2.95 -5.06 5.62
C ILE A 261 3.67 -6.37 5.94
N GLY A 262 4.58 -6.81 5.07
CA GLY A 262 5.36 -8.02 5.26
C GLY A 262 6.70 -7.94 4.54
N VAL A 263 7.70 -8.64 5.07
CA VAL A 263 9.06 -8.67 4.54
C VAL A 263 9.60 -10.10 4.61
N ASN A 264 10.21 -10.57 3.54
CA ASN A 264 10.90 -11.85 3.48
C ASN A 264 12.29 -11.66 2.88
N ILE A 265 13.33 -11.95 3.67
CA ILE A 265 14.73 -11.83 3.28
C ILE A 265 15.31 -13.23 3.13
N VAL A 266 15.83 -13.50 1.95
CA VAL A 266 16.52 -14.75 1.62
C VAL A 266 17.98 -14.43 1.35
N TYR A 267 18.88 -15.25 1.87
CA TYR A 267 20.33 -15.11 1.67
C TYR A 267 20.83 -16.17 0.69
N LYS A 268 21.87 -15.84 -0.07
CA LYS A 268 22.55 -16.77 -0.97
C LYS A 268 23.43 -17.76 -0.22
N ASP A 269 23.90 -17.37 0.95
CA ASP A 269 24.82 -18.13 1.79
C ASP A 269 24.26 -18.40 3.19
N ALA A 270 24.70 -19.50 3.79
CA ALA A 270 24.28 -19.91 5.12
C ALA A 270 24.76 -18.94 6.23
N ALA A 271 25.84 -18.19 5.98
CA ALA A 271 26.36 -17.18 6.90
C ALA A 271 25.54 -15.88 6.89
N LYS A 272 24.50 -15.79 6.05
CA LYS A 272 23.60 -14.63 5.91
C LYS A 272 24.33 -13.33 5.60
N THR A 273 25.38 -13.40 4.79
CA THR A 273 26.21 -12.25 4.43
C THR A 273 25.75 -11.57 3.15
N GLN A 274 25.17 -12.32 2.21
CA GLN A 274 24.72 -11.81 0.92
C GLN A 274 23.24 -12.10 0.68
N VAL A 275 22.45 -11.05 0.47
CA VAL A 275 21.03 -11.16 0.16
C VAL A 275 20.83 -11.69 -1.27
N ASP A 276 19.84 -12.56 -1.45
CA ASP A 276 19.31 -12.97 -2.75
C ASP A 276 18.15 -12.03 -3.14
N PRO A 277 18.38 -11.01 -4.00
CA PRO A 277 17.36 -10.01 -4.31
C PRO A 277 16.27 -10.53 -5.25
N ALA A 278 16.46 -11.70 -5.88
CA ALA A 278 15.45 -12.33 -6.72
C ALA A 278 14.46 -13.17 -5.91
N LYS A 279 14.82 -13.54 -4.66
CA LYS A 279 13.96 -14.31 -3.74
C LYS A 279 13.49 -13.48 -2.54
N SER A 280 14.18 -12.39 -2.23
CA SER A 280 13.77 -11.45 -1.19
C SER A 280 12.70 -10.51 -1.71
N TYR A 281 11.65 -10.29 -0.91
CA TYR A 281 10.51 -9.48 -1.30
C TYR A 281 9.86 -8.79 -0.11
N VAL A 282 9.06 -7.79 -0.42
CA VAL A 282 8.10 -7.18 0.50
C VAL A 282 6.68 -7.39 0.00
N ASN A 283 5.73 -7.42 0.92
CA ASN A 283 4.30 -7.31 0.61
C ASN A 283 3.83 -5.93 1.03
N CYS A 284 3.05 -5.28 0.19
CA CYS A 284 2.56 -3.92 0.39
C CYS A 284 1.05 -3.84 0.27
N ILE A 285 0.47 -2.90 1.02
CA ILE A 285 -0.86 -2.38 0.74
C ILE A 285 -0.71 -0.97 0.16
N GLU A 286 -1.41 -0.69 -0.94
CA GLU A 286 -1.40 0.62 -1.58
C GLU A 286 -2.77 1.02 -2.10
N GLN A 287 -2.96 2.32 -2.32
CA GLN A 287 -4.17 2.87 -2.90
C GLN A 287 -3.88 3.41 -4.30
N ALA A 288 -4.54 2.85 -5.30
CA ALA A 288 -4.21 3.07 -6.70
C ALA A 288 -5.34 3.70 -7.53
N GLY A 289 -6.50 3.95 -6.90
CA GLY A 289 -7.69 4.44 -7.59
C GLY A 289 -8.42 3.34 -8.36
N PHE A 290 -9.65 3.65 -8.77
CA PHE A 290 -10.40 2.77 -9.65
C PHE A 290 -9.87 2.88 -11.09
N SER A 291 -9.81 1.76 -11.81
CA SER A 291 -9.45 1.77 -13.22
C SER A 291 -10.45 2.58 -14.04
N LYS A 292 -9.93 3.48 -14.87
CA LYS A 292 -10.74 4.32 -15.77
C LYS A 292 -11.45 3.51 -16.84
N THR A 293 -10.86 2.39 -17.25
CA THR A 293 -11.35 1.54 -18.33
C THR A 293 -12.20 0.37 -17.82
N GLN A 294 -12.22 0.13 -16.51
CA GLN A 294 -12.93 -1.00 -15.89
C GLN A 294 -13.84 -0.54 -14.73
N GLY A 295 -15.03 -0.05 -15.08
CA GLY A 295 -15.99 0.47 -14.10
C GLY A 295 -16.58 -0.57 -13.13
N ASN A 296 -16.34 -1.86 -13.36
CA ASN A 296 -16.81 -2.95 -12.48
C ASN A 296 -15.80 -3.30 -11.37
N TRP A 297 -14.70 -2.55 -11.23
CA TRP A 297 -13.76 -2.74 -10.13
C TRP A 297 -14.43 -2.62 -8.75
N LYS A 298 -13.99 -3.49 -7.85
CA LYS A 298 -14.54 -3.64 -6.50
C LYS A 298 -13.72 -2.93 -5.42
N THR A 299 -12.47 -2.58 -5.71
CA THR A 299 -11.61 -1.85 -4.78
C THR A 299 -10.68 -0.91 -5.54
N SER A 300 -10.27 0.17 -4.89
CA SER A 300 -9.19 1.07 -5.33
C SER A 300 -7.86 0.80 -4.60
N TRP A 301 -7.72 -0.40 -4.04
CA TRP A 301 -6.60 -0.83 -3.20
C TRP A 301 -5.96 -2.12 -3.72
N ILE A 302 -4.71 -2.34 -3.33
CA ILE A 302 -3.96 -3.57 -3.60
C ILE A 302 -3.39 -4.10 -2.29
N PRO A 303 -3.26 -5.44 -2.12
CA PRO A 303 -3.69 -6.49 -3.05
C PRO A 303 -5.19 -6.47 -3.34
N ASN A 304 -5.56 -6.92 -4.54
CA ASN A 304 -6.94 -7.14 -4.95
C ASN A 304 -7.09 -8.56 -5.50
N ASP A 305 -7.56 -9.48 -4.65
CA ASP A 305 -7.63 -10.91 -4.97
C ASP A 305 -8.82 -11.27 -5.90
N GLU A 306 -9.66 -10.30 -6.27
CA GLU A 306 -10.92 -10.57 -6.99
C GLU A 306 -10.80 -10.66 -8.52
N ASP A 307 -9.61 -10.41 -9.09
CA ASP A 307 -9.45 -10.30 -10.55
C ASP A 307 -9.22 -11.63 -11.27
N GLY A 308 -9.15 -12.78 -10.57
CA GLY A 308 -9.08 -14.13 -11.17
C GLY A 308 -7.92 -14.38 -12.16
N GLY A 309 -7.07 -13.39 -12.40
CA GLY A 309 -5.99 -13.37 -13.40
C GLY A 309 -4.61 -13.10 -12.79
N GLY A 310 -4.50 -13.10 -11.46
CA GLY A 310 -3.22 -13.20 -10.76
C GLY A 310 -2.20 -12.08 -10.98
N LYS A 311 -2.57 -10.89 -11.49
CA LYS A 311 -1.56 -9.93 -11.94
C LYS A 311 -0.92 -9.07 -10.87
N TYR A 312 -1.51 -8.91 -9.68
CA TYR A 312 -0.81 -8.16 -8.64
C TYR A 312 -1.28 -8.39 -7.20
N THR A 313 -0.40 -8.99 -6.39
CA THR A 313 -0.63 -9.39 -4.99
C THR A 313 -0.05 -8.41 -3.96
N GLY A 314 0.37 -7.22 -4.39
CA GLY A 314 1.12 -6.32 -3.51
C GLY A 314 2.55 -6.78 -3.22
N LYS A 315 3.00 -7.87 -3.84
CA LYS A 315 4.35 -8.40 -3.67
C LYS A 315 5.34 -7.70 -4.60
N TYR A 316 6.48 -7.28 -4.04
CA TYR A 316 7.59 -6.70 -4.77
C TYR A 316 8.92 -7.34 -4.38
N TYR A 317 9.63 -7.88 -5.36
CA TYR A 317 10.97 -8.41 -5.16
C TYR A 317 11.99 -7.27 -5.07
N PHE A 318 13.11 -7.51 -4.39
CA PHE A 318 14.15 -6.48 -4.23
C PHE A 318 14.73 -6.01 -5.58
N THR A 319 14.87 -6.91 -6.56
CA THR A 319 15.24 -6.55 -7.94
C THR A 319 14.22 -5.64 -8.65
N GLU A 320 12.95 -5.71 -8.28
CA GLU A 320 11.91 -4.78 -8.77
C GLU A 320 11.99 -3.45 -8.03
N LEU A 321 12.38 -3.45 -6.75
CA LEU A 321 12.58 -2.24 -5.96
C LEU A 321 13.74 -1.38 -6.48
N THR A 322 14.83 -1.99 -6.97
CA THR A 322 15.94 -1.26 -7.60
C THR A 322 15.63 -0.79 -9.01
N GLY A 323 14.57 -1.30 -9.64
CA GLY A 323 14.28 -1.06 -11.05
C GLY A 323 15.12 -1.91 -12.02
N GLU A 324 15.85 -2.93 -11.54
CA GLU A 324 16.50 -3.92 -12.40
C GLU A 324 15.47 -4.80 -13.13
N LYS A 325 14.33 -5.06 -12.48
CA LYS A 325 13.18 -5.71 -13.07
C LYS A 325 11.96 -4.80 -13.05
N GLU A 326 11.05 -5.04 -13.98
CA GLU A 326 9.78 -4.34 -14.00
C GLU A 326 8.90 -4.78 -12.83
N SER A 327 8.35 -3.79 -12.14
CA SER A 327 7.38 -3.98 -11.06
C SER A 327 5.96 -3.83 -11.61
N PRO A 328 4.97 -4.60 -11.13
CA PRO A 328 3.58 -4.39 -11.50
C PRO A 328 3.08 -3.02 -11.00
N THR A 329 2.30 -2.35 -11.84
CA THR A 329 1.67 -1.06 -11.55
C THR A 329 0.21 -1.08 -11.95
N VAL A 330 -0.64 -0.47 -11.14
CA VAL A 330 -2.07 -0.35 -11.44
C VAL A 330 -2.24 0.61 -12.58
N ASN A 331 -2.94 0.17 -13.62
CA ASN A 331 -3.28 0.92 -14.82
C ASN A 331 -2.17 1.09 -15.87
N ASP A 332 -0.88 1.01 -15.50
CA ASP A 332 0.21 1.20 -16.47
C ASP A 332 0.98 -0.10 -16.80
N GLY A 333 0.54 -1.25 -16.26
CA GLY A 333 1.18 -2.54 -16.49
C GLY A 333 2.50 -2.69 -15.73
N TYR A 334 3.42 -3.47 -16.27
CA TYR A 334 4.75 -3.63 -15.68
C TYR A 334 5.64 -2.46 -16.07
N LYS A 335 6.36 -1.89 -15.10
CA LYS A 335 7.29 -0.77 -15.29
C LYS A 335 8.51 -0.90 -14.40
N ALA A 336 9.69 -0.64 -14.95
CA ALA A 336 10.91 -0.43 -14.17
C ALA A 336 10.78 0.86 -13.36
N ARG A 337 10.58 0.72 -12.04
CA ARG A 337 10.46 1.83 -11.09
C ARG A 337 11.47 1.62 -9.96
N CYS A 338 12.11 2.70 -9.52
CA CYS A 338 13.02 2.68 -8.39
C CYS A 338 12.29 3.14 -7.14
N TYR A 339 12.34 2.35 -6.07
CA TYR A 339 11.64 2.61 -4.82
C TYR A 339 12.62 2.88 -3.69
N VAL A 340 12.27 3.84 -2.85
CA VAL A 340 13.10 4.23 -1.70
C VAL A 340 12.29 4.04 -0.42
N PRO A 341 12.81 3.27 0.56
CA PRO A 341 12.11 3.01 1.81
C PRO A 341 12.32 4.14 2.83
N PHE A 342 11.22 4.56 3.46
CA PHE A 342 11.17 5.56 4.52
C PHE A 342 10.38 5.03 5.73
N LYS A 343 10.65 5.57 6.91
CA LYS A 343 9.93 5.24 8.14
C LYS A 343 9.63 6.47 8.98
N MET A 344 8.67 6.34 9.90
CA MET A 344 8.49 7.31 10.98
C MET A 344 9.67 7.22 11.95
N LYS A 345 10.22 8.36 12.36
CA LYS A 345 11.24 8.42 13.43
C LYS A 345 10.69 7.95 14.78
N ALA A 346 9.39 8.13 15.02
CA ALA A 346 8.71 7.76 16.27
C ALA A 346 8.44 6.26 16.44
N PHE A 347 8.86 5.41 15.51
CA PHE A 347 8.85 3.96 15.73
C PHE A 347 9.98 3.59 16.69
N ASN A 348 9.60 3.04 17.85
CA ASN A 348 10.50 2.75 18.97
C ASN A 348 11.14 1.37 18.81
N ASP A 349 11.89 1.15 17.74
CA ASP A 349 12.35 -0.17 17.29
C ASP A 349 13.81 -0.28 16.87
#